data_AF-A0A380NXA7-F1
#
_entry.id   AF-A0A380NXA7-F1
#
_cell.length_a   1.000
_cell.length_b   1.000
_cell.length_c   1.000
_cell.angle_alpha   90.00
_cell.angle_beta   90.00
_cell.angle_gamma   90.00
#
_symmetry.space_group_name_H-M   'P 1'
#
loop_
_entity.id
_entity.type
_entity.pdbx_description
1 polymer ?
#
loop_
_entity_poly.entity_id
_entity_poly.type
_entity_poly.pdbx_seq_one_letter_code
_entity_poly.pdbx_strand_id
1 'polypeptide(L)'
;MNLKVACVSSETSNREELIKKLKNGKIDILCTTIILERGITISNVQIIILDADKGKYSDETLLQIAGRSGRDVHFPKGKIIVYCQENTKQLNRIREIINGINREPNM
;
A
#
# COMPACT_ATOMS: atom_id res chain seq x y z
N MET A 1 -19.01 8.43 10.82
CA MET A 1 -18.44 7.13 10.42
C MET A 1 -17.36 6.78 11.44
N ASN A 2 -17.37 5.57 12.02
CA ASN A 2 -16.37 5.18 13.04
C ASN A 2 -15.41 4.18 12.39
N LEU A 3 -14.16 4.61 12.14
CA LEU A 3 -13.12 3.81 11.50
C LEU A 3 -12.28 3.12 12.57
N LYS A 4 -12.07 1.81 12.43
CA LYS A 4 -11.18 1.01 13.28
C LYS A 4 -9.79 1.04 12.67
N VAL A 5 -8.88 1.73 13.35
CA VAL A 5 -7.50 1.97 12.89
C VAL A 5 -6.51 1.26 13.81
N ALA A 6 -5.45 0.70 13.25
CA ALA A 6 -4.31 0.17 13.99
C ALA A 6 -2.99 0.55 13.33
N CYS A 7 -1.89 0.43 14.08
CA CYS A 7 -0.53 0.70 13.61
C CYS A 7 0.37 -0.50 13.86
N VAL A 8 1.31 -0.76 12.95
CA VAL A 8 2.37 -1.77 13.12
C VAL A 8 3.73 -1.18 12.74
N SER A 9 4.76 -1.55 13.48
CA SER A 9 6.17 -1.27 13.19
C SER A 9 7.01 -2.52 13.47
N SER A 10 8.33 -2.40 13.33
CA SER A 10 9.29 -3.44 13.71
C SER A 10 9.24 -3.80 15.20
N GLU A 11 8.70 -2.93 16.06
CA GLU A 11 8.62 -3.14 17.51
C GLU A 11 7.28 -3.73 17.95
N THR A 12 6.31 -3.87 17.03
CA THR A 12 4.99 -4.41 17.34
C THR A 12 5.02 -5.93 17.48
N SER A 13 4.90 -6.42 18.70
CA SER A 13 4.93 -7.85 19.03
C SER A 13 3.74 -8.65 18.46
N ASN A 14 2.56 -8.05 18.34
CA ASN A 14 1.34 -8.70 17.84
C ASN A 14 1.01 -8.37 16.37
N ARG A 15 2.04 -8.11 15.55
CA ARG A 15 1.90 -7.72 14.14
C ARG A 15 1.03 -8.68 13.33
N GLU A 16 1.25 -9.99 13.45
CA GLU A 16 0.48 -11.00 12.71
C GLU A 16 -1.02 -10.95 13.02
N GLU A 17 -1.37 -10.72 14.28
CA GLU A 17 -2.76 -10.60 14.72
C GLU A 17 -3.45 -9.39 14.09
N LEU A 18 -2.76 -8.24 14.05
CA LEU A 18 -3.28 -7.02 13.43
C LEU A 18 -3.44 -7.17 11.91
N ILE A 19 -2.51 -7.85 11.24
CA ILE A 19 -2.62 -8.17 9.81
C ILE A 19 -3.81 -9.09 9.57
N LYS A 20 -4.02 -10.11 10.40
CA LYS A 20 -5.17 -11.01 10.32
C LYS A 20 -6.49 -10.26 10.55
N LYS A 21 -6.52 -9.32 11.49
CA LYS A 21 -7.67 -8.44 11.74
C LYS A 21 -7.99 -7.55 10.53
N LEU A 22 -6.98 -6.99 9.85
CA LEU A 22 -7.16 -6.25 8.61
C LEU A 22 -7.73 -7.17 7.50
N LYS A 23 -7.12 -8.34 7.30
CA LYS A 23 -7.58 -9.33 6.30
C LYS A 23 -9.03 -9.75 6.50
N ASN A 24 -9.48 -9.84 7.75
CA ASN A 24 -10.83 -10.24 8.12
C ASN A 24 -11.82 -9.06 8.24
N GLY A 25 -11.45 -7.83 7.83
CA GLY A 25 -12.29 -6.63 7.91
C GLY A 25 -12.63 -6.20 9.35
N LYS A 26 -11.88 -6.68 10.35
CA LYS A 26 -12.02 -6.25 11.75
C LYS A 26 -11.36 -4.91 11.98
N ILE A 27 -10.31 -4.60 11.23
CA ILE A 27 -9.65 -3.28 11.14
C ILE A 27 -9.90 -2.75 9.73
N ASP A 28 -10.20 -1.45 9.64
CA ASP A 28 -10.47 -0.78 8.37
C ASP A 28 -9.19 -0.16 7.78
N ILE A 29 -8.26 0.30 8.64
CA ILE A 29 -6.99 0.93 8.24
C ILE A 29 -5.84 0.39 9.10
N LEU A 30 -4.74 0.01 8.45
CA LEU A 30 -3.50 -0.38 9.10
C LEU A 30 -2.35 0.53 8.64
N CYS A 31 -1.84 1.35 9.54
CA CYS A 31 -0.67 2.19 9.29
C CYS A 31 0.62 1.40 9.55
N THR A 32 1.59 1.46 8.64
CA THR A 32 2.86 0.71 8.78
C THR A 32 4.05 1.50 8.21
N THR A 33 5.25 1.25 8.75
CA THR A 33 6.50 1.84 8.24
C THR A 33 7.05 1.11 7.01
N ILE A 34 6.78 -0.19 6.85
CA ILE A 34 7.23 -1.03 5.71
C ILE A 34 6.15 -2.06 5.36
N ILE A 35 6.23 -2.62 4.14
CA ILE A 35 5.28 -3.60 3.58
C ILE A 35 5.06 -4.78 4.53
N LEU A 36 3.79 -5.19 4.58
CA LEU A 36 3.30 -6.44 5.16
C LEU A 36 4.14 -7.65 4.72
N GLU A 37 4.15 -8.70 5.54
CA GLU A 37 4.98 -9.88 5.26
C GLU A 37 4.83 -10.43 3.84
N ARG A 38 5.94 -10.99 3.33
CA ARG A 38 5.89 -11.77 2.09
C ARG A 38 4.84 -12.89 2.25
N GLY A 39 4.09 -13.14 1.19
CA GLY A 39 3.10 -14.22 1.17
C GLY A 39 1.70 -13.86 1.70
N ILE A 40 1.49 -12.66 2.26
CA ILE A 40 0.14 -12.24 2.68
C ILE A 40 -0.56 -11.48 1.54
N THR A 41 -1.62 -12.08 1.00
CA THR A 41 -2.58 -11.41 0.12
C THR A 41 -3.78 -10.94 0.92
N ILE A 42 -4.09 -9.65 0.81
CA ILE A 42 -5.28 -9.02 1.39
C ILE A 42 -6.20 -8.66 0.23
N SER A 43 -7.41 -9.22 0.27
CA SER A 43 -8.44 -8.97 -0.74
C SER A 43 -8.90 -7.51 -0.67
N ASN A 44 -9.14 -6.89 -1.83
CA ASN A 44 -9.72 -5.55 -1.96
C ASN A 44 -9.01 -4.44 -1.12
N VAL A 45 -7.68 -4.49 -1.01
CA VAL A 45 -6.90 -3.52 -0.22
C VAL A 45 -6.42 -2.34 -1.06
N GLN A 46 -6.51 -1.14 -0.50
CA GLN A 46 -6.03 0.10 -1.11
C GLN A 46 -4.80 0.60 -0.36
N ILE A 47 -3.91 1.31 -1.05
CA ILE A 47 -2.62 1.72 -0.49
C ILE A 47 -2.47 3.23 -0.55
N ILE A 48 -2.04 3.80 0.58
CA ILE A 48 -1.62 5.19 0.68
C ILE A 48 -0.16 5.21 1.09
N ILE A 49 0.69 5.86 0.31
CA ILE A 49 2.10 6.07 0.61
C ILE A 49 2.28 7.52 1.04
N LEU A 50 2.82 7.74 2.23
CA LEU A 50 3.06 9.07 2.79
C LEU A 50 4.54 9.44 2.66
N ASP A 51 4.83 10.73 2.53
CA ASP A 51 6.20 11.29 2.53
C ASP A 51 7.13 10.66 1.47
N ALA A 52 6.58 10.30 0.30
CA ALA A 52 7.34 9.61 -0.73
C ALA A 52 8.41 10.49 -1.41
N ASP A 53 8.35 11.81 -1.22
CA ASP A 53 9.31 12.83 -1.67
C ASP A 53 10.56 12.94 -0.80
N LYS A 54 10.55 12.43 0.44
CA LYS A 54 11.63 12.63 1.42
C LYS A 54 12.86 11.74 1.21
N GLY A 55 12.99 11.08 0.06
CA GLY A 55 14.11 10.18 -0.25
C GLY A 55 14.21 8.92 0.61
N LYS A 56 13.15 8.59 1.38
CA LYS A 56 13.11 7.42 2.27
C LYS A 56 12.94 6.09 1.54
N TYR A 57 12.46 6.13 0.29
CA TYR A 57 12.10 4.95 -0.48
C TYR A 57 12.81 4.98 -1.84
N SER A 58 13.35 3.83 -2.26
CA SER A 58 13.82 3.66 -3.64
C SER A 58 12.64 3.42 -4.59
N ASP A 59 12.89 3.55 -5.89
CA ASP A 59 11.90 3.23 -6.94
C ASP A 59 11.41 1.79 -6.80
N GLU A 60 12.31 0.84 -6.55
CA GLU A 60 11.98 -0.57 -6.35
C GLU A 60 11.10 -0.76 -5.13
N THR A 61 11.38 -0.02 -4.04
CA THR A 61 10.59 -0.10 -2.81
C THR A 61 9.16 0.39 -3.05
N LEU A 62 9.00 1.51 -3.75
CA LEU A 62 7.69 2.08 -4.08
C LEU A 62 6.90 1.17 -5.03
N LEU A 63 7.56 0.55 -6.01
CA LEU A 63 6.96 -0.45 -6.89
C LEU A 63 6.51 -1.72 -6.14
N GLN A 64 7.32 -2.20 -5.20
CA GLN A 64 6.97 -3.34 -4.37
C GLN A 64 5.78 -3.06 -3.45
N ILE A 65 5.69 -1.84 -2.91
CA ILE A 65 4.53 -1.37 -2.13
C ILE A 65 3.30 -1.33 -3.03
N ALA A 66 3.39 -0.64 -4.18
CA ALA A 66 2.33 -0.50 -5.17
C ALA A 66 1.76 -1.87 -5.59
N GLY A 67 2.62 -2.83 -5.91
CA GLY A 67 2.23 -4.17 -6.33
C GLY A 67 1.58 -5.04 -5.25
N ARG A 68 1.28 -4.53 -4.06
CA ARG A 68 0.50 -5.25 -3.01
C ARG A 68 -1.00 -5.05 -3.16
N SER A 69 -1.43 -3.99 -3.83
CA SER A 69 -2.82 -3.79 -4.21
C SER A 69 -3.13 -4.54 -5.51
N GLY A 70 -4.40 -4.89 -5.75
CA GLY A 70 -4.81 -5.60 -6.98
C GLY A 70 -4.35 -7.06 -7.11
N ARG A 71 -3.87 -7.69 -6.03
CA ARG A 71 -3.39 -9.09 -6.04
C ARG A 71 -4.50 -10.15 -5.98
N ASP A 72 -5.72 -9.74 -5.68
CA ASP A 72 -6.87 -10.63 -5.70
C ASP A 72 -7.49 -10.60 -7.09
N VAL A 73 -7.64 -11.76 -7.71
CA VAL A 73 -8.24 -11.91 -9.05
C VAL A 73 -9.68 -11.42 -9.09
N HIS A 74 -10.39 -11.43 -7.95
CA HIS A 74 -11.73 -10.88 -7.84
C HIS A 74 -11.75 -9.35 -7.65
N PHE A 75 -10.64 -8.77 -7.20
CA PHE A 75 -10.46 -7.34 -7.00
C PHE A 75 -9.14 -6.85 -7.62
N PRO A 76 -9.00 -6.94 -8.97
CA PRO A 76 -7.75 -6.57 -9.64
C PRO A 76 -7.54 -5.06 -9.64
N LYS A 77 -8.61 -4.29 -9.48
CA LYS A 77 -8.61 -2.82 -9.46
C LYS A 77 -8.19 -2.30 -8.09
N GLY A 78 -6.89 -2.36 -7.84
CA GLY A 78 -6.26 -1.71 -6.70
C GLY A 78 -6.13 -0.20 -6.90
N LYS A 79 -6.30 0.59 -5.84
CA LYS A 79 -6.08 2.04 -5.83
C LYS A 79 -4.87 2.36 -4.98
N ILE A 80 -3.91 3.04 -5.60
CA ILE A 80 -2.70 3.51 -4.94
C ILE A 80 -2.69 5.04 -4.97
N ILE A 81 -2.56 5.65 -3.79
CA ILE A 81 -2.43 7.09 -3.61
C ILE A 81 -1.05 7.38 -3.04
N VAL A 82 -0.33 8.32 -3.65
CA VAL A 82 0.95 8.81 -3.16
C VAL A 82 0.76 10.25 -2.69
N TYR A 83 1.06 10.49 -1.42
CA TYR A 83 1.03 11.81 -0.80
C TYR A 83 2.46 12.32 -0.60
N CYS A 84 2.73 13.51 -1.09
CA CYS A 84 4.04 14.17 -1.10
C CYS A 84 3.85 15.68 -0.97
N GLN A 85 4.86 16.37 -0.44
CA GLN A 85 4.87 17.83 -0.34
C GLN A 85 5.47 18.44 -1.61
N GLU A 86 6.54 17.84 -2.13
CA GLU A 86 7.21 18.28 -3.34
C GLU A 86 7.10 17.25 -4.46
N ASN A 87 6.99 17.73 -5.70
CA ASN A 87 7.03 16.86 -6.86
C ASN A 87 8.47 16.63 -7.29
N THR A 88 9.02 15.46 -6.96
CA THR A 88 10.40 15.08 -7.32
C THR A 88 10.44 14.35 -8.67
N LYS A 89 11.62 14.32 -9.32
CA LYS A 89 11.82 13.51 -10.55
C LYS A 89 11.46 12.04 -10.33
N GLN A 90 11.79 11.53 -9.14
CA GLN A 90 11.47 10.17 -8.71
C GLN A 90 9.95 9.94 -8.68
N LEU A 91 9.21 10.85 -8.06
CA LEU A 91 7.76 10.76 -7.95
C LEU A 91 7.04 10.87 -9.29
N ASN A 92 7.52 11.72 -10.20
CA ASN A 92 6.96 11.76 -11.55
C ASN A 92 7.10 10.41 -12.27
N ARG A 93 8.28 9.77 -12.18
CA ARG A 93 8.50 8.44 -12.76
C ARG A 93 7.56 7.39 -12.16
N ILE A 94 7.41 7.39 -10.85
CA ILE A 94 6.58 6.43 -10.12
C ILE A 94 5.09 6.67 -10.38
N ARG A 95 4.69 7.94 -10.50
CA ARG A 95 3.32 8.34 -10.86
C ARG A 95 2.94 7.78 -12.22
N GLU A 96 3.81 7.83 -13.22
CA GLU A 96 3.54 7.22 -14.53
C GLU A 96 3.32 5.71 -14.42
N ILE A 97 4.14 5.02 -13.63
CA ILE A 97 3.98 3.57 -13.41
C ILE A 97 2.69 3.25 -12.66
N ILE A 98 2.39 3.97 -11.57
CA ILE A 98 1.18 3.80 -10.78
C ILE A 98 -0.07 4.14 -11.61
N ASN A 99 -0.01 5.17 -12.45
CA ASN A 99 -1.09 5.48 -13.40
C ASN A 99 -1.27 4.36 -14.42
N GLY A 100 -0.18 3.71 -14.85
CA GLY A 100 -0.24 2.51 -15.67
C GLY A 100 -0.87 1.31 -14.95
N ILE A 101 -0.62 1.14 -13.64
CA ILE A 101 -1.23 0.08 -12.81
C ILE A 101 -2.71 0.38 -12.52
N ASN A 102 -3.05 1.65 -12.29
CA ASN A 102 -4.42 2.10 -12.04
C ASN A 102 -5.28 2.13 -13.31
N ARG A 103 -4.67 2.25 -14.50
CA ARG A 103 -5.31 2.11 -15.82
C ARG A 103 -5.35 0.63 -16.17
N GLU A 104 -6.47 0.20 -16.74
CA GLU A 104 -6.84 -1.20 -16.89
C GLU A 104 -5.80 -2.06 -17.62
N PRO A 105 -5.78 -3.39 -17.36
CA PRO A 105 -5.21 -4.32 -18.32
C PRO A 105 -6.01 -4.18 -19.62
N ASN A 106 -5.30 -3.97 -20.72
CA ASN A 106 -5.89 -4.09 -22.05
C ASN A 106 -6.59 -5.46 -22.15
N MET A 107 -7.90 -5.40 -22.40
CA MET A 107 -8.76 -6.35 -23.13
C MET A 107 -8.82 -7.82 -22.65
#